data_AF-A0AAV9EQR9-F1
#
_entry.id   AF-A0AAV9EQR9-F1
#
_cell.length_a   1.000
_cell.length_b   1.000
_cell.length_c   1.000
_cell.angle_alpha   90.00
_cell.angle_beta   90.00
_cell.angle_gamma   90.00
#
_symmetry.space_group_name_H-M   'P 1'
#
loop_
_entity.id
_entity.type
_entity.pdbx_description
1 polymer ?
#
loop_
_entity_poly.entity_id
_entity_poly.type
_entity_poly.pdbx_seq_one_letter_code
_entity_poly.pdbx_strand_id
1 'polypeptide(L)'
;MRGEEETLLVEGQVLSYSIRLCRICHEEEIEFGDGEGKEENSTSMESPCACSGSLKFAHRDCIQRWCDEKGNTICEICLQNFEPGYTIPKKFQLGDVAVTIRRQERM
;
A
#
# COMPACT_ATOMS: atom_id res chain seq x y z
N MET A 1 10.53 21.55 -1.77
CA MET A 1 10.28 20.47 -2.73
C MET A 1 8.88 20.72 -3.27
N ARG A 2 8.79 21.25 -4.49
CA ARG A 2 7.54 21.68 -5.11
C ARG A 2 6.80 20.42 -5.59
N GLY A 3 5.55 20.24 -5.16
CA GLY A 3 4.65 19.33 -5.86
C GLY A 3 4.29 19.98 -7.19
N GLU A 4 4.36 19.23 -8.28
CA GLU A 4 4.03 19.71 -9.62
C GLU A 4 2.51 19.61 -9.79
N GLU A 5 1.83 20.74 -9.61
CA GLU A 5 0.40 20.91 -9.92
C GLU A 5 0.26 21.18 -11.43
N GLU A 6 -0.02 20.15 -12.22
CA GLU A 6 -0.20 20.27 -13.67
C GLU A 6 -1.69 20.44 -14.02
N THR A 7 -2.08 21.65 -14.45
CA THR A 7 -3.44 21.98 -14.88
C THR A 7 -3.51 22.00 -16.41
N LEU A 8 -4.35 21.18 -17.02
CA LEU A 8 -4.60 21.21 -18.47
C LEU A 8 -5.93 21.92 -18.77
N LEU A 9 -5.87 22.93 -19.65
CA LEU A 9 -7.04 23.63 -20.18
C LEU A 9 -7.57 22.88 -21.40
N VAL A 10 -8.69 22.18 -21.26
CA VAL A 10 -9.46 21.65 -22.40
C VAL A 10 -10.85 22.28 -22.40
N GLU A 11 -11.22 22.90 -23.52
CA GLU A 11 -12.54 23.47 -23.81
C GLU A 11 -13.16 24.37 -22.70
N GLY A 12 -12.33 25.12 -21.98
CA GLY A 12 -12.80 26.15 -21.03
C GLY A 12 -13.12 25.64 -19.62
N GLN A 13 -12.84 24.37 -19.29
CA GLN A 13 -12.92 23.85 -17.93
C GLN A 13 -11.54 23.47 -17.42
N VAL A 14 -11.25 23.86 -16.18
CA VAL A 14 -10.01 23.50 -15.48
C VAL A 14 -10.17 22.08 -14.99
N LEU A 15 -9.58 21.11 -15.68
CA LEU A 15 -9.49 19.74 -15.16
C LEU A 15 -8.31 19.70 -14.18
N SER A 16 -8.60 19.86 -12.89
CA SER A 16 -7.62 19.59 -11.85
C SER A 16 -7.57 18.08 -11.63
N TYR A 17 -6.50 17.45 -12.07
CA TYR A 17 -6.30 16.03 -11.85
C TYR A 17 -5.34 15.82 -10.66
N SER A 18 -5.71 14.97 -9.69
CA SER A 18 -4.86 14.64 -8.54
C SER A 18 -4.26 13.23 -8.69
N ILE A 19 -2.99 13.15 -9.06
CA ILE A 19 -2.24 11.89 -9.10
C ILE A 19 -1.86 11.48 -7.68
N ARG A 20 -2.22 10.27 -7.29
CA ARG A 20 -1.64 9.61 -6.11
C ARG A 20 -0.90 8.36 -6.56
N LEU A 21 0.23 8.10 -5.93
CA LEU A 21 1.04 6.91 -6.19
C LEU A 21 1.02 6.00 -4.96
N CYS A 22 0.72 4.72 -5.18
CA CYS A 22 0.86 3.72 -4.12
C CYS A 22 2.35 3.53 -3.83
N ARG A 23 2.80 3.83 -2.61
CA ARG A 23 4.22 3.65 -2.24
C ARG A 23 4.71 2.19 -2.21
N ILE A 24 3.82 1.22 -2.42
CA ILE A 24 4.10 -0.22 -2.33
C ILE A 24 4.14 -0.85 -3.74
N CYS A 25 3.09 -0.68 -4.54
CA CYS A 25 3.04 -1.23 -5.91
C CYS A 25 3.43 -0.24 -7.00
N HIS A 26 3.55 1.06 -6.67
CA HIS A 26 3.89 2.14 -7.60
C HIS A 26 2.86 2.40 -8.71
N GLU A 27 1.64 1.87 -8.57
CA GLU A 27 0.53 2.21 -9.47
C GLU A 27 -0.07 3.57 -9.10
N GLU A 28 -0.52 4.29 -10.13
CA GLU A 28 -1.10 5.62 -10.01
C GLU A 28 -2.63 5.54 -10.00
N GLU A 29 -3.29 6.27 -9.09
CA GLU A 29 -4.74 6.43 -9.09
C GLU A 29 -5.13 7.84 -9.51
N ILE A 30 -6.06 7.88 -10.47
CA ILE A 30 -6.50 9.09 -11.13
C ILE A 30 -7.85 9.57 -10.60
N GLU A 31 -7.88 10.60 -9.75
CA GLU A 31 -9.10 11.31 -9.37
C GLU A 31 -9.32 12.58 -10.20
N PHE A 32 -10.29 12.53 -11.12
CA PHE A 32 -10.78 13.68 -11.87
C PHE A 32 -11.67 14.56 -10.98
N GLY A 33 -11.41 15.87 -10.98
CA GLY A 33 -12.00 16.86 -10.07
C GLY A 33 -13.42 17.35 -10.41
N ASP A 34 -14.21 16.57 -11.14
CA ASP A 34 -15.58 16.89 -11.53
C ASP A 34 -16.51 16.08 -10.61
N GLY A 35 -17.07 16.72 -9.59
CA GLY A 35 -17.76 16.09 -8.46
C GLY A 35 -19.03 15.28 -8.73
N GLU A 36 -19.11 14.50 -9.82
CA GLU A 36 -20.17 13.56 -10.13
C GLU A 36 -19.57 12.19 -10.52
N GLY A 37 -19.75 11.20 -9.64
CA GLY A 37 -19.48 9.79 -9.97
C GLY A 37 -18.39 9.15 -9.11
N LYS A 38 -18.73 8.84 -7.84
CA LYS A 38 -17.94 7.89 -7.05
C LYS A 38 -18.17 6.49 -7.61
N GLU A 39 -17.34 6.08 -8.56
CA GLU A 39 -17.35 4.71 -9.06
C GLU A 39 -16.87 3.77 -7.94
N GLU A 40 -17.73 2.83 -7.55
CA GLU A 40 -17.58 1.94 -6.39
C GLU A 40 -16.55 0.80 -6.60
N ASN A 41 -15.56 1.01 -7.48
CA ASN A 41 -14.58 0.00 -7.87
C ASN A 41 -13.11 0.46 -7.82
N SER A 42 -12.83 1.70 -7.41
CA SER A 42 -11.45 2.14 -7.20
C SER A 42 -10.91 1.51 -5.91
N THR A 43 -9.75 0.88 -5.98
CA THR A 43 -8.96 0.33 -4.86
C THR A 43 -8.52 1.41 -3.89
N SER A 44 -9.45 1.98 -3.13
CA SER A 44 -9.28 3.17 -2.28
C SER A 44 -7.87 3.29 -1.68
N MET A 45 -7.04 4.18 -2.23
CA MET A 45 -5.81 4.59 -1.56
C MET A 45 -6.12 5.20 -0.20
N GLU A 46 -5.34 4.81 0.81
CA GLU A 46 -5.48 5.28 2.18
C GLU A 46 -4.17 5.90 2.69
N SER A 47 -4.29 6.70 3.76
CA SER A 47 -3.14 7.14 4.58
C SER A 47 -3.17 6.41 5.93
N PRO A 48 -2.67 5.16 6.00
CA PRO A 48 -2.86 4.31 7.18
C PRO A 48 -1.98 4.69 8.37
N CYS A 49 -1.07 5.66 8.22
CA CYS A 49 -0.10 6.02 9.25
C CYS A 49 0.30 7.51 9.13
N ALA A 50 1.12 7.99 10.07
CA ALA A 50 1.56 9.38 10.13
C ALA A 50 2.62 9.80 9.06
N CYS A 51 2.86 8.98 8.03
CA CYS A 51 3.73 9.40 6.92
C CYS A 51 3.13 10.61 6.19
N SER A 52 3.99 11.46 5.64
CA SER A 52 3.60 12.68 4.94
C SER A 52 4.15 12.72 3.51
N GLY A 53 3.66 13.68 2.71
CA GLY A 53 4.04 13.79 1.30
C GLY A 53 3.55 12.61 0.46
N SER A 54 4.33 12.22 -0.55
CA SER A 54 4.03 11.10 -1.46
C SER A 54 4.03 9.74 -0.75
N LEU A 55 4.81 9.59 0.32
CA LEU A 55 4.91 8.34 1.08
C LEU A 55 3.68 8.05 1.96
N LYS A 56 2.68 8.93 2.01
CA LYS A 56 1.50 8.70 2.85
C LYS A 56 0.50 7.73 2.21
N PHE A 57 0.47 7.65 0.88
CA PHE A 57 -0.56 6.92 0.15
C PHE A 57 -0.16 5.48 -0.18
N ALA A 58 -1.07 4.55 0.03
CA ALA A 58 -0.97 3.17 -0.44
C ALA A 58 -2.38 2.57 -0.60
N HIS A 59 -2.54 1.62 -1.52
CA HIS A 59 -3.77 0.83 -1.59
C HIS A 59 -3.95 0.02 -0.30
N ARG A 60 -5.20 -0.10 0.17
CA ARG A 60 -5.55 -0.92 1.34
C ARG A 60 -5.01 -2.34 1.24
N ASP A 61 -5.17 -2.97 0.07
CA ASP A 61 -4.70 -4.35 -0.16
C ASP A 61 -3.17 -4.45 -0.15
N CYS A 62 -2.47 -3.44 -0.66
CA CYS A 62 -1.01 -3.40 -0.59
C CYS A 62 -0.51 -3.30 0.85
N ILE A 63 -1.19 -2.53 1.71
CA ILE A 63 -0.84 -2.40 3.12
C ILE A 63 -1.09 -3.71 3.86
N GLN A 64 -2.23 -4.36 3.63
CA GLN A 64 -2.53 -5.66 4.25
C GLN A 64 -1.53 -6.74 3.81
N ARG A 65 -1.21 -6.81 2.51
CA ARG A 65 -0.22 -7.74 1.98
C ARG A 65 1.16 -7.51 2.61
N TRP A 66 1.58 -6.24 2.76
CA TRP A 66 2.81 -5.91 3.48
C TRP A 66 2.77 -6.42 4.92
N CYS A 67 1.64 -6.27 5.63
CA CYS A 67 1.48 -6.76 7.00
C CYS A 67 1.61 -8.29 7.07
N ASP A 68 1.06 -9.02 6.10
CA ASP A 68 1.11 -10.48 6.02
C ASP A 68 2.53 -11.00 5.75
N GLU A 69 3.25 -10.34 4.85
CA GLU A 69 4.62 -10.68 4.45
C GLU A 69 5.63 -10.33 5.54
N LYS A 70 5.56 -9.12 6.11
CA LYS A 70 6.46 -8.67 7.19
C LYS A 70 6.11 -9.26 8.55
N GLY A 71 4.86 -9.64 8.76
CA GLY A 71 4.36 -10.06 10.06
C GLY A 71 4.33 -8.92 11.08
N ASN A 72 4.10 -7.69 10.63
CA ASN A 72 4.02 -6.51 11.48
C ASN A 72 2.87 -5.58 11.04
N THR A 73 2.31 -4.79 11.95
CA THR A 73 1.34 -3.72 11.66
C THR A 73 1.92 -2.32 11.91
N ILE A 74 3.22 -2.23 12.16
CA ILE A 74 3.94 -0.96 12.37
C ILE A 74 4.58 -0.52 11.06
N CYS A 75 4.31 0.70 10.62
CA CYS A 75 4.95 1.30 9.46
C CYS A 75 6.47 1.41 9.65
N GLU A 76 7.27 0.91 8.71
CA GLU A 76 8.75 0.94 8.80
C GLU A 76 9.37 2.33 8.63
N ILE A 77 8.59 3.31 8.17
CA ILE A 77 9.06 4.68 7.89
C ILE A 77 8.83 5.58 9.10
N CYS A 78 7.59 5.65 9.59
CA CYS A 78 7.23 6.53 10.72
C CYS A 78 7.13 5.80 12.06
N LEU A 79 7.29 4.47 12.08
CA LEU A 79 7.23 3.63 13.28
C LEU A 79 5.90 3.74 14.07
N GLN A 80 4.82 4.13 13.39
CA GLN A 80 3.47 4.16 13.94
C GLN A 80 2.65 2.98 13.43
N ASN A 81 1.63 2.57 14.20
CA ASN A 81 0.68 1.56 13.77
C ASN A 81 -0.07 1.97 12.50
N PHE A 82 -0.36 0.99 11.66
CA PHE A 82 -1.34 1.14 10.60
C PHE A 82 -2.76 1.11 11.16
N GLU A 83 -3.58 2.11 10.83
CA GLU A 83 -4.97 2.22 11.26
C GLU A 83 -5.89 2.60 10.07
N PRO A 84 -7.19 2.22 10.10
CA PRO A 84 -7.83 1.30 11.04
C PRO A 84 -7.87 -0.15 10.52
N GLY A 85 -7.62 -1.12 11.40
CA GLY A 85 -8.01 -2.52 11.16
C GLY A 85 -7.05 -3.40 10.36
N TYR A 86 -5.79 -3.00 10.22
CA TYR A 86 -4.74 -3.87 9.67
C TYR A 86 -4.34 -4.94 10.68
N THR A 87 -4.19 -6.18 10.20
CA THR A 87 -3.88 -7.32 11.07
C THR A 87 -2.73 -8.14 10.50
N ILE A 88 -2.13 -8.98 11.34
CA ILE A 88 -1.19 -10.02 10.89
C ILE A 88 -1.95 -11.34 11.00
N PRO A 89 -1.98 -12.18 9.95
CA PRO A 89 -2.57 -13.50 10.05
C PRO A 89 -1.85 -14.24 11.17
N LYS A 90 -2.62 -14.83 12.09
CA LYS A 90 -2.07 -15.78 13.05
C LYS A 90 -1.58 -16.98 12.24
N LYS A 91 -0.32 -16.94 11.81
CA LYS A 91 0.35 -18.09 11.21
C LYS A 91 0.22 -19.18 12.26
N PHE A 92 -0.66 -20.15 12.01
CA PHE A 92 -0.69 -21.40 12.75
C PHE A 92 0.76 -21.87 12.73
N GLN A 93 1.37 -22.01 13.90
CA GLN A 93 2.77 -22.39 14.08
C GLN A 93 2.95 -23.78 13.46
N LEU A 94 3.06 -23.86 12.14
CA LEU A 94 3.44 -25.08 11.45
C LEU A 94 4.93 -25.19 11.71
N GLY A 95 5.22 -25.91 12.79
CA GLY A 95 6.48 -25.93 13.49
C GLY A 95 7.67 -26.19 12.58
N ASP A 96 8.82 -25.79 13.10
CA ASP A 96 10.14 -26.17 12.66
C ASP A 96 10.21 -27.69 12.40
N VAL A 97 9.83 -28.13 11.20
CA VAL A 97 10.18 -29.46 10.71
C VAL A 97 11.66 -29.35 10.34
N ALA A 98 12.50 -29.59 11.35
CA ALA A 98 13.91 -29.80 11.18
C ALA A 98 14.11 -30.98 10.21
N VAL A 99 14.36 -30.68 8.94
CA VAL A 99 14.75 -31.66 7.93
C VAL A 99 16.15 -32.14 8.31
N THR A 100 16.22 -33.24 9.06
CA THR A 100 17.50 -33.93 9.31
C THR A 100 17.85 -34.77 8.10
N ILE A 101 18.61 -34.18 7.16
CA ILE A 101 19.22 -34.93 6.06
C ILE A 101 20.30 -35.85 6.67
N ARG A 102 19.97 -37.12 6.87
CA ARG A 102 20.95 -38.15 7.20
C ARG A 102 21.75 -38.47 5.94
N ARG A 103 22.99 -37.98 5.86
CA ARG A 103 23.96 -38.38 4.82
C ARG A 103 24.22 -39.87 4.97
N GLN A 104 23.84 -40.67 3.98
CA GLN A 104 24.24 -42.07 3.90
C GLN A 104 25.55 -42.15 3.13
N GLU A 105 26.64 -42.44 3.84
CA GLU A 105 27.93 -42.78 3.26
C GLU A 105 27.83 -44.23 2.75
N ARG A 106 27.79 -44.41 1.42
CA ARG A 106 27.97 -45.74 0.82
C ARG A 106 29.46 -46.06 0.83
N MET A 107 29.77 -47.25 1.36
CA MET A 107 31.09 -47.90 1.29
C MET A 107 31.58 -48.06 -0.14
#